data_AF-S0FYB2-F1
#
_entry.id   AF-S0FYB2-F1
#
_cell.length_a   1.000
_cell.length_b   1.000
_cell.length_c   1.000
_cell.angle_alpha   90.00
_cell.angle_beta   90.00
_cell.angle_gamma   90.00
#
_symmetry.space_group_name_H-M   'P 1'
#
loop_
_entity.id
_entity.type
_entity.pdbx_description
1 polymer ?
#
loop_
_entity_poly.entity_id
_entity_poly.type
_entity_poly.pdbx_seq_one_letter_code
_entity_poly.pdbx_strand_id
1 'polypeptide(L)'
;MKFCSLKQCVAFLEQEKELIHIRESVDPHLEMAEITRRVFDAGGPALLFENVNGSPFPALSNLYGTWQRTLKIFEPQLEQVKALVDMTSDPMQAVRSLGRGFKAGMALARSLPLPVQKNRTLTQMTRIDQLPQITCWPGDGGAFLLLPQVFSLDPDSDSVLQSNLGMYRIQLSGNDYPPNEEIGLHYQLHRGIGVHHQKALEKNRPLKVSIFIGGPPAHALAAVMPLPEGMPEIAFAGALAGRNFRYFRHNGFVLSTDADFCITGWVMPHQTRPEGPFGDHLGYYSNVHEFPCIRVASVWHRPGAIFPFTVVGRPPREDSHFGRLIHEITRNAVAKALPGVTAVNAVDAAGVHPLLLAKARERYLPYDAPMPRELLTHAHAILGKGQLSLAKYLFICAHEDDPGLDVNDEKQFLMHVLERVDFSRDLHFVTCTTMDTLDYSGQQINQGSKLVMAAAGPVKRRLGPTLPVQFSLPDGFSHAVMAAPGIAVIQGPAFTSYPRARQQISPVKKYLETLGDASGLALVVVVDDARFCADTFDNFLWVTFLRSNPSHDIYGIKERTLHKHWGCQAPLVIDARSKPFHAAPLVPDPEVALRVDRMACKGGPLFKIL
;
A
#
# COMPACT_ATOMS: atom_id res chain seq x y z
N MET A 1 21.65 -15.29 12.24
CA MET A 1 20.38 -14.78 12.78
C MET A 1 20.64 -13.37 13.20
N LYS A 2 19.93 -12.37 12.66
CA LYS A 2 20.24 -10.99 13.01
C LYS A 2 19.49 -10.54 14.27
N PHE A 3 18.16 -10.69 14.32
CA PHE A 3 17.36 -10.21 15.45
C PHE A 3 16.36 -11.25 15.97
N CYS A 4 16.47 -11.57 17.26
CA CYS A 4 15.51 -12.43 17.99
C CYS A 4 14.43 -11.63 18.74
N SER A 5 14.52 -10.30 18.76
CA SER A 5 13.61 -9.39 19.46
C SER A 5 13.77 -7.97 18.92
N LEU A 6 12.79 -7.10 19.15
CA LEU A 6 12.86 -5.70 18.74
C LEU A 6 14.01 -4.97 19.42
N LYS A 7 14.22 -5.21 20.72
CA LYS A 7 15.34 -4.66 21.49
C LYS A 7 16.72 -4.93 20.87
N GLN A 8 16.92 -6.12 20.28
CA GLN A 8 18.18 -6.42 19.58
C GLN A 8 18.31 -5.64 18.26
N CYS A 9 17.19 -5.38 17.58
CA CYS A 9 17.19 -4.54 16.40
C CYS A 9 17.52 -3.09 16.76
N VAL A 10 16.92 -2.55 17.82
CA VAL A 10 17.22 -1.21 18.36
C VAL A 10 18.71 -1.07 18.66
N ALA A 11 19.31 -2.00 19.42
CA ALA A 11 20.73 -1.98 19.73
C ALA A 11 21.64 -2.03 18.47
N PHE A 12 21.20 -2.73 17.42
CA PHE A 12 21.92 -2.73 16.15
C PHE A 12 21.80 -1.40 15.41
N LEU A 13 20.62 -0.78 15.39
CA LEU A 13 20.44 0.52 14.74
C LEU A 13 21.21 1.63 15.48
N GLU A 14 21.32 1.56 16.81
CA GLU A 14 22.21 2.43 17.59
C GLU A 14 23.67 2.29 17.14
N GLN A 15 24.16 1.05 16.98
CA GLN A 15 25.52 0.77 16.52
C GLN A 15 25.78 1.28 15.10
N GLU A 16 24.78 1.16 14.22
CA GLU A 16 24.84 1.64 12.83
C GLU A 16 24.62 3.16 12.70
N LYS A 17 24.32 3.86 13.81
CA LYS A 17 23.93 5.29 13.83
C LYS A 17 22.68 5.58 12.99
N GLU A 18 21.78 4.60 12.94
CA GLU A 18 20.49 4.61 12.22
C GLU A 18 19.31 4.74 13.19
N LEU A 19 19.56 5.14 14.45
CA LEU A 19 18.58 5.38 15.49
C LEU A 19 18.89 6.68 16.23
N ILE A 20 17.86 7.45 16.57
CA ILE A 20 17.92 8.58 17.49
C ILE A 20 16.94 8.37 18.64
N HIS A 21 17.37 8.78 19.83
CA HIS A 21 16.59 8.74 21.05
C HIS A 21 15.89 10.07 21.27
N ILE A 22 14.56 10.06 21.28
CA ILE A 22 13.74 11.20 21.66
C ILE A 22 13.45 11.07 23.15
N ARG A 23 14.26 11.78 23.95
CA ARG A 23 14.20 11.73 25.43
C ARG A 23 13.14 12.66 26.01
N GLU A 24 12.73 13.65 25.24
CA GLU A 24 11.68 14.59 25.62
C GLU A 24 10.34 13.86 25.71
N SER A 25 9.44 14.37 26.55
CA SER A 25 8.09 13.83 26.65
C SER A 25 7.31 14.22 25.40
N VAL A 26 6.80 13.24 24.65
CA VAL A 26 6.07 13.48 23.40
C VAL A 26 4.64 12.97 23.52
N ASP A 27 3.70 13.75 22.97
CA ASP A 27 2.29 13.38 22.93
C ASP A 27 2.03 12.30 21.86
N PRO A 28 1.46 11.14 22.21
CA PRO A 28 1.05 10.15 21.22
C PRO A 28 -0.12 10.63 20.35
N HIS A 29 -0.86 11.66 20.76
CA HIS A 29 -1.87 12.30 19.95
C HIS A 29 -1.21 13.27 18.95
N LEU A 30 -1.13 12.84 17.69
CA LEU A 30 -0.65 13.60 16.51
C LEU A 30 0.85 13.92 16.50
N GLU A 31 1.45 14.31 17.62
CA GLU A 31 2.84 14.81 17.66
C GLU A 31 3.87 13.74 17.31
N MET A 32 3.79 12.55 17.90
CA MET A 32 4.65 11.41 17.52
C MET A 32 4.53 11.10 16.02
N ALA A 33 3.31 11.11 15.48
CA ALA A 33 3.07 10.80 14.08
C ALA A 33 3.61 11.89 13.13
N GLU A 34 3.46 13.16 13.48
CA GLU A 34 4.01 14.29 12.72
C GLU A 34 5.54 14.23 12.67
N ILE A 35 6.20 13.95 13.81
CA ILE A 35 7.65 13.75 13.88
C ILE A 35 8.05 12.61 12.94
N THR A 36 7.42 11.44 13.06
CA THR A 36 7.73 10.26 12.22
C THR A 36 7.57 10.56 10.73
N ARG A 37 6.50 11.23 10.31
CA ARG A 37 6.27 11.59 8.89
C ARG A 37 7.38 12.48 8.36
N ARG A 38 7.73 13.56 9.06
CA ARG A 38 8.77 14.49 8.60
C ARG A 38 10.14 13.85 8.56
N VAL A 39 10.47 13.03 9.56
CA VAL A 39 11.74 12.29 9.58
C VAL A 39 11.79 11.27 8.45
N PHE A 40 10.69 10.60 8.12
CA PHE A 40 10.59 9.75 6.93
C PHE A 40 10.83 10.56 5.64
N ASP A 41 10.13 11.69 5.47
CA ASP A 41 10.24 12.55 4.29
C ASP A 41 11.68 13.10 4.11
N ALA A 42 12.39 13.34 5.21
CA ALA A 42 13.80 13.74 5.20
C ALA A 42 14.80 12.57 5.02
N GLY A 43 14.32 11.33 4.90
CA GLY A 43 15.16 10.14 4.80
C GLY A 43 15.95 9.82 6.09
N GLY A 44 15.41 10.22 7.24
CA GLY A 44 16.08 10.17 8.53
C GLY A 44 16.10 8.80 9.24
N PRO A 45 16.75 8.74 10.41
CA PRO A 45 16.96 7.51 11.19
C PRO A 45 15.69 7.08 11.95
N ALA A 46 15.79 5.96 12.67
CA ALA A 46 14.69 5.37 13.40
C ALA A 46 14.52 6.17 14.68
N LEU A 47 13.31 6.22 15.21
CA LEU A 47 13.00 7.08 16.35
C LEU A 47 12.57 6.22 17.53
N LEU A 48 13.38 6.21 18.59
CA LEU A 48 13.01 5.64 19.87
C LEU A 48 12.50 6.76 20.79
N PHE A 49 11.19 6.81 21.00
CA PHE A 49 10.54 7.69 21.95
C PHE A 49 10.64 7.05 23.34
N GLU A 50 11.47 7.62 24.21
CA GLU A 50 11.71 7.05 25.54
C GLU A 50 10.58 7.41 26.52
N ASN A 51 9.97 8.59 26.34
CA ASN A 51 8.93 9.12 27.22
C ASN A 51 7.66 9.44 26.40
N VAL A 52 6.71 8.51 26.41
CA VAL A 52 5.40 8.67 25.75
C VAL A 52 4.36 9.09 26.78
N ASN A 53 3.70 10.23 26.57
CA ASN A 53 2.68 10.71 27.50
C ASN A 53 1.57 9.66 27.71
N GLY A 54 1.27 9.34 28.97
CA GLY A 54 0.22 8.39 29.33
C GLY A 54 0.60 6.90 29.19
N SER A 55 1.82 6.56 28.76
CA SER A 55 2.29 5.17 28.67
C SER A 55 3.58 4.94 29.45
N PRO A 56 3.72 3.81 30.18
CA PRO A 56 4.99 3.45 30.81
C PRO A 56 5.97 2.78 29.81
N PHE A 57 5.60 2.64 28.54
CA PHE A 57 6.38 1.93 27.54
C PHE A 57 7.00 2.91 26.53
N PRO A 58 8.28 2.70 26.16
CA PRO A 58 8.87 3.41 25.03
C PRO A 58 8.26 2.93 23.72
N ALA A 59 8.27 3.79 22.71
CA ALA A 59 7.76 3.50 21.38
C ALA A 59 8.83 3.67 20.30
N LEU A 60 8.79 2.82 19.27
CA LEU A 60 9.74 2.84 18.16
C LEU A 60 9.00 3.07 16.85
N SER A 61 9.44 4.04 16.04
CA SER A 61 8.93 4.25 14.69
C SER A 61 10.03 4.47 13.67
N ASN A 62 9.63 4.60 12.41
CA ASN A 62 10.54 4.79 11.30
C ASN A 62 11.57 3.65 11.24
N LEU A 63 11.17 2.44 11.66
CA LEU A 63 12.02 1.26 11.70
C LEU A 63 12.43 0.86 10.29
N TYR A 64 11.50 1.00 9.35
CA TYR A 64 11.67 0.65 7.94
C TYR A 64 11.78 1.89 7.05
N GLY A 65 12.00 3.08 7.63
CA GLY A 65 11.83 4.36 6.91
C GLY A 65 12.78 4.64 5.76
N THR A 66 13.87 3.89 5.62
CA THR A 66 14.76 4.01 4.47
C THR A 66 14.96 2.64 3.85
N TRP A 67 15.10 2.60 2.52
CA TRP A 67 15.27 1.35 1.78
C TRP A 67 16.52 0.59 2.22
N GLN A 68 17.63 1.31 2.43
CA GLN A 68 18.91 0.73 2.83
C GLN A 68 18.83 0.11 4.22
N ARG A 69 18.21 0.80 5.19
CA ARG A 69 18.01 0.25 6.54
C ARG A 69 17.08 -0.94 6.52
N THR A 70 16.01 -0.88 5.74
CA THR A 70 15.09 -2.00 5.54
C THR A 70 15.86 -3.23 5.04
N LEU A 71 16.68 -3.12 3.98
CA LEU A 71 17.54 -4.21 3.54
C LEU A 71 18.49 -4.71 4.64
N LYS A 72 19.17 -3.81 5.35
CA LYS A 72 20.05 -4.18 6.49
C LYS A 72 19.29 -4.97 7.56
N ILE A 73 18.00 -4.71 7.78
CA ILE A 73 17.20 -5.41 8.80
C ILE A 73 16.93 -6.87 8.38
N PHE A 74 16.64 -7.11 7.10
CA PHE A 74 16.24 -8.42 6.58
C PHE A 74 17.41 -9.25 6.02
N GLU A 75 18.56 -8.66 5.75
CA GLU A 75 19.75 -9.39 5.30
C GLU A 75 20.49 -10.08 6.46
N PRO A 76 21.05 -11.29 6.24
CA PRO A 76 21.10 -12.05 4.98
C PRO A 76 19.90 -12.99 4.75
N GLN A 77 18.87 -12.96 5.60
CA GLN A 77 17.73 -13.89 5.51
C GLN A 77 16.89 -13.68 4.25
N LEU A 78 16.80 -12.45 3.75
CA LEU A 78 16.08 -12.11 2.52
C LEU A 78 16.47 -13.01 1.33
N GLU A 79 17.77 -13.26 1.14
CA GLU A 79 18.28 -14.12 0.07
C GLU A 79 17.92 -15.60 0.26
N GLN A 80 17.80 -16.06 1.50
CA GLN A 80 17.41 -17.44 1.82
C GLN A 80 15.92 -17.65 1.54
N VAL A 81 15.10 -16.65 1.86
CA VAL A 81 13.67 -16.67 1.63
C VAL A 81 13.32 -16.53 0.14
N LYS A 82 14.01 -15.65 -0.60
CA LYS A 82 13.91 -15.56 -2.07
C LYS A 82 14.12 -16.95 -2.71
N ALA A 83 15.17 -17.66 -2.29
CA ALA A 83 15.44 -19.02 -2.78
C ALA A 83 14.35 -20.04 -2.39
N LEU A 84 13.74 -19.92 -1.20
CA LEU A 84 12.65 -20.80 -0.77
C LEU A 84 11.37 -20.55 -1.59
N VAL A 85 10.99 -19.29 -1.79
CA VAL A 85 9.80 -18.90 -2.58
C VAL A 85 9.96 -19.36 -4.03
N ASP A 86 11.14 -19.17 -4.61
CA ASP A 86 11.49 -19.68 -5.94
C ASP A 86 11.34 -21.20 -6.04
N MET A 87 11.84 -21.94 -5.03
CA MET A 87 11.74 -23.40 -4.96
C MET A 87 10.29 -23.88 -4.86
N THR A 88 9.46 -23.23 -4.04
CA THR A 88 8.03 -23.58 -3.94
C THR A 88 7.28 -23.29 -5.23
N SER A 89 7.73 -22.29 -6.01
CA SER A 89 7.13 -21.94 -7.29
C SER A 89 7.60 -22.85 -8.44
N ASP A 90 8.79 -23.46 -8.33
CA ASP A 90 9.37 -24.36 -9.33
C ASP A 90 10.47 -25.24 -8.71
N PRO A 91 10.11 -26.48 -8.36
CA PRO A 91 11.04 -27.42 -7.75
C PRO A 91 12.27 -27.74 -8.62
N MET A 92 12.18 -27.62 -9.95
CA MET A 92 13.28 -27.95 -10.86
C MET A 92 14.42 -26.93 -10.81
N GLN A 93 14.17 -25.68 -10.43
CA GLN A 93 15.22 -24.67 -10.26
C GLN A 93 16.12 -24.92 -9.04
N ALA A 94 15.57 -25.48 -7.97
CA ALA A 94 16.34 -25.84 -6.77
C ALA A 94 17.35 -26.97 -7.05
N VAL A 95 17.02 -27.89 -7.96
CA VAL A 95 17.89 -29.01 -8.35
C VAL A 95 19.07 -28.55 -9.22
N ARG A 96 18.92 -27.45 -9.97
CA ARG A 96 19.95 -26.93 -10.88
C ARG A 96 21.05 -26.10 -10.21
N SER A 97 20.86 -25.67 -8.96
CA SER A 97 21.83 -24.84 -8.23
C SER A 97 22.05 -25.34 -6.80
N LEU A 98 23.19 -26.02 -6.56
CA LEU A 98 23.59 -26.51 -5.24
C LEU A 98 23.57 -25.41 -4.15
N GLY A 99 24.04 -24.20 -4.50
CA GLY A 99 24.07 -23.06 -3.57
C GLY A 99 22.68 -22.53 -3.20
N ARG A 100 21.74 -22.46 -4.15
CA ARG A 100 20.35 -22.07 -3.85
C ARG A 100 19.62 -23.15 -3.06
N GLY A 101 19.85 -24.43 -3.39
CA GLY A 101 19.28 -25.55 -2.64
C GLY A 101 19.68 -25.54 -1.17
N PHE A 102 20.96 -25.27 -0.87
CA PHE A 102 21.44 -25.12 0.52
C PHE A 102 20.76 -23.96 1.25
N LYS A 103 20.69 -22.78 0.63
CA LYS A 103 20.00 -21.60 1.20
C LYS A 103 18.52 -21.88 1.48
N ALA A 104 17.82 -22.52 0.54
CA ALA A 104 16.41 -22.91 0.71
C ALA A 104 16.24 -23.94 1.84
N GLY A 105 17.13 -24.93 1.93
CA GLY A 105 17.11 -25.92 3.02
C GLY A 105 17.29 -25.29 4.41
N MET A 106 18.17 -24.29 4.54
CA MET A 106 18.32 -23.53 5.79
C MET A 106 17.03 -22.79 6.16
N ALA A 107 16.38 -22.14 5.20
CA ALA A 107 15.11 -21.44 5.42
C ALA A 107 14.00 -22.43 5.81
N LEU A 108 13.91 -23.57 5.13
CA LEU A 108 12.93 -24.63 5.40
C LEU A 108 13.08 -25.20 6.82
N ALA A 109 14.30 -25.45 7.29
CA ALA A 109 14.54 -25.92 8.65
C ALA A 109 14.02 -24.94 9.73
N ARG A 110 13.99 -23.65 9.41
CA ARG A 110 13.50 -22.57 10.28
C ARG A 110 12.01 -22.27 10.10
N SER A 111 11.35 -22.91 9.14
CA SER A 111 9.94 -22.69 8.86
C SER A 111 9.00 -23.46 9.78
N LEU A 112 9.50 -24.46 10.52
CA LEU A 112 8.63 -25.21 11.44
C LEU A 112 8.42 -24.41 12.74
N PRO A 113 7.17 -24.09 13.14
CA PRO A 113 6.93 -23.41 14.41
C PRO A 113 7.30 -24.33 15.59
N LEU A 114 7.90 -23.75 16.63
CA LEU A 114 8.37 -24.50 17.80
C LEU A 114 7.54 -24.17 19.04
N PRO A 115 6.80 -25.14 19.62
CA PRO A 115 6.18 -24.94 20.92
C PRO A 115 7.26 -24.84 22.01
N VAL A 116 7.11 -23.91 22.95
CA VAL A 116 7.95 -23.84 24.15
C VAL A 116 7.20 -24.36 25.36
N GLN A 117 7.91 -25.02 26.29
CA GLN A 117 7.28 -25.61 27.47
C GLN A 117 6.87 -24.59 28.53
N LYS A 118 7.58 -23.46 28.62
CA LYS A 118 7.30 -22.38 29.58
C LYS A 118 7.47 -21.03 28.91
N ASN A 119 6.50 -20.15 29.09
CA ASN A 119 6.61 -18.76 28.68
C ASN A 119 7.50 -18.00 29.67
N ARG A 120 8.69 -17.58 29.22
CA ARG A 120 9.65 -16.77 29.99
C ARG A 120 9.77 -15.33 29.45
N THR A 121 9.09 -15.02 28.36
CA THR A 121 9.18 -13.71 27.70
C THR A 121 8.03 -12.83 28.13
N LEU A 122 6.81 -13.25 27.86
CA LEU A 122 5.59 -12.51 28.17
C LEU A 122 5.16 -12.84 29.61
N THR A 123 5.79 -12.20 30.59
CA THR A 123 5.65 -12.52 32.03
C THR A 123 4.88 -11.48 32.83
N GLN A 124 4.61 -10.31 32.25
CA GLN A 124 3.90 -9.21 32.91
C GLN A 124 2.58 -8.92 32.19
N MET A 125 1.65 -8.28 32.90
CA MET A 125 0.37 -7.84 32.36
C MET A 125 0.21 -6.34 32.52
N THR A 126 -0.49 -5.74 31.57
CA THR A 126 -0.87 -4.32 31.55
C THR A 126 -2.32 -4.19 31.04
N ARG A 127 -2.73 -2.99 30.67
CA ARG A 127 -4.06 -2.67 30.14
C ARG A 127 -3.94 -1.97 28.80
N ILE A 128 -5.02 -1.93 28.03
CA ILE A 128 -5.03 -1.29 26.71
C ILE A 128 -4.73 0.21 26.84
N ASP A 129 -5.34 0.88 27.82
CA ASP A 129 -5.17 2.31 28.10
C ASP A 129 -3.74 2.72 28.49
N GLN A 130 -2.90 1.74 28.88
CA GLN A 130 -1.49 1.96 29.22
C GLN A 130 -0.56 1.75 28.01
N LEU A 131 -1.01 1.14 26.92
CA LEU A 131 -0.23 1.07 25.69
C LEU A 131 -0.15 2.46 25.04
N PRO A 132 0.92 2.80 24.29
CA PRO A 132 1.00 4.06 23.55
C PRO A 132 -0.25 4.30 22.67
N GLN A 133 -1.06 5.29 23.06
CA GLN A 133 -2.34 5.63 22.40
C GLN A 133 -2.10 6.55 21.19
N ILE A 134 -1.51 6.01 20.13
CA ILE A 134 -1.04 6.80 18.99
C ILE A 134 -2.19 7.13 18.04
N THR A 135 -2.47 8.42 17.87
CA THR A 135 -3.40 8.96 16.86
C THR A 135 -2.59 9.64 15.77
N CYS A 136 -2.76 9.24 14.50
CA CYS A 136 -1.90 9.67 13.42
C CYS A 136 -2.36 10.96 12.75
N TRP A 137 -3.68 11.12 12.63
CA TRP A 137 -4.31 12.23 11.92
C TRP A 137 -5.42 12.88 12.74
N PRO A 138 -5.66 14.21 12.58
CA PRO A 138 -6.63 14.93 13.41
C PRO A 138 -8.06 14.38 13.36
N GLY A 139 -8.44 13.80 12.21
CA GLY A 139 -9.77 13.21 12.00
C GLY A 139 -9.87 11.73 12.33
N ASP A 140 -8.81 11.09 12.84
CA ASP A 140 -8.85 9.69 13.25
C ASP A 140 -9.84 9.51 14.43
N GLY A 141 -10.66 8.47 14.39
CA GLY A 141 -11.66 8.17 15.43
C GLY A 141 -11.07 7.75 16.80
N GLY A 142 -9.76 7.63 16.91
CA GLY A 142 -9.05 7.28 18.15
C GLY A 142 -7.61 6.83 17.91
N ALA A 143 -7.06 6.07 18.86
CA ALA A 143 -5.71 5.51 18.71
C ALA A 143 -5.72 4.21 17.90
N PHE A 144 -4.71 4.03 17.05
CA PHE A 144 -4.60 2.86 16.17
C PHE A 144 -3.28 2.11 16.34
N LEU A 145 -3.36 0.79 16.35
CA LEU A 145 -2.21 -0.11 16.22
C LEU A 145 -2.07 -0.53 14.75
N LEU A 146 -0.95 -0.14 14.15
CA LEU A 146 -0.71 -0.24 12.70
C LEU A 146 0.32 -1.29 12.28
N LEU A 147 1.09 -1.83 13.22
CA LEU A 147 1.98 -3.00 12.98
C LEU A 147 1.56 -4.27 13.76
N PRO A 148 0.27 -4.61 13.88
CA PRO A 148 -0.14 -5.83 14.56
C PRO A 148 0.13 -7.07 13.73
N GLN A 149 0.44 -8.16 14.40
CA GLN A 149 0.44 -9.50 13.82
C GLN A 149 -0.75 -10.25 14.43
N VAL A 150 -1.90 -10.19 13.75
CA VAL A 150 -3.16 -10.78 14.21
C VAL A 150 -3.19 -12.26 13.86
N PHE A 151 -3.09 -13.08 14.89
CA PHE A 151 -3.11 -14.53 14.82
C PHE A 151 -4.50 -15.07 15.14
N SER A 152 -5.01 -15.94 14.27
CA SER A 152 -6.22 -16.73 14.53
C SER A 152 -5.99 -18.19 14.16
N LEU A 153 -6.51 -19.10 14.99
CA LEU A 153 -6.55 -20.53 14.64
C LEU A 153 -7.80 -20.83 13.84
N ASP A 154 -7.68 -21.75 12.88
CA ASP A 154 -8.84 -22.37 12.28
C ASP A 154 -9.70 -22.99 13.41
N PRO A 155 -10.98 -22.61 13.55
CA PRO A 155 -11.82 -23.17 14.58
C PRO A 155 -11.89 -24.72 14.54
N ASP A 156 -11.61 -25.33 13.39
CA ASP A 156 -11.75 -26.77 13.16
C ASP A 156 -10.44 -27.53 13.33
N SER A 157 -9.36 -26.82 13.68
CA SER A 157 -8.03 -27.39 13.84
C SER A 157 -7.29 -26.78 15.01
N ASP A 158 -6.64 -27.65 15.77
CA ASP A 158 -5.70 -27.20 16.80
C ASP A 158 -4.28 -27.00 16.25
N SER A 159 -4.03 -27.20 14.95
CA SER A 159 -2.70 -27.04 14.38
C SER A 159 -2.34 -25.58 14.18
N VAL A 160 -1.19 -25.15 14.72
CA VAL A 160 -0.66 -23.80 14.48
C VAL A 160 -0.26 -23.63 13.01
N LEU A 161 0.08 -24.71 12.28
CA LEU A 161 0.36 -24.63 10.84
C LEU A 161 -0.89 -24.30 10.00
N GLN A 162 -2.10 -24.43 10.56
CA GLN A 162 -3.35 -24.00 9.92
C GLN A 162 -3.87 -22.67 10.49
N SER A 163 -3.00 -21.91 11.17
CA SER A 163 -3.32 -20.55 11.61
C SER A 163 -3.24 -19.55 10.46
N ASN A 164 -3.94 -18.44 10.61
CA ASN A 164 -3.70 -17.22 9.84
C ASN A 164 -2.86 -16.26 10.70
N LEU A 165 -1.84 -15.64 10.11
CA LEU A 165 -1.17 -14.46 10.67
C LEU A 165 -1.31 -13.30 9.69
N GLY A 166 -2.09 -12.27 10.05
CA GLY A 166 -2.35 -11.13 9.18
C GLY A 166 -2.10 -9.78 9.85
N MET A 167 -1.74 -8.76 9.06
CA MET A 167 -1.68 -7.38 9.52
C MET A 167 -3.01 -6.68 9.26
N TYR A 168 -3.76 -6.40 10.32
CA TYR A 168 -5.08 -5.78 10.29
C TYR A 168 -5.09 -4.62 11.26
N ARG A 169 -5.44 -3.41 10.83
CA ARG A 169 -5.44 -2.25 11.75
C ARG A 169 -6.41 -2.49 12.91
N ILE A 170 -6.00 -2.07 14.10
CA ILE A 170 -6.76 -2.25 15.33
C ILE A 170 -6.99 -0.88 15.96
N GLN A 171 -8.24 -0.53 16.19
CA GLN A 171 -8.59 0.67 16.93
C GLN A 171 -8.56 0.36 18.43
N LEU A 172 -7.63 0.97 19.16
CA LEU A 172 -7.41 0.72 20.59
C LEU A 172 -8.35 1.51 21.49
N SER A 173 -8.79 2.69 21.04
CA SER A 173 -9.62 3.62 21.81
C SER A 173 -10.46 4.52 20.91
N GLY A 174 -11.35 5.30 21.52
CA GLY A 174 -12.34 6.13 20.83
C GLY A 174 -13.60 5.35 20.44
N ASN A 175 -14.52 6.02 19.76
CA ASN A 175 -15.83 5.48 19.38
C ASN A 175 -16.56 4.76 20.55
N ASP A 176 -17.34 3.73 20.23
CA ASP A 176 -18.17 3.00 21.18
C ASP A 176 -17.47 1.78 21.79
N TYR A 177 -16.13 1.74 21.76
CA TYR A 177 -15.35 0.67 22.38
C TYR A 177 -15.21 0.91 23.88
N PRO A 178 -15.77 0.04 24.76
CA PRO A 178 -15.58 0.19 26.19
C PRO A 178 -14.09 0.05 26.57
N PRO A 179 -13.48 1.05 27.24
CA PRO A 179 -12.05 1.07 27.52
C PRO A 179 -11.57 -0.19 28.24
N ASN A 180 -10.43 -0.75 27.80
CA ASN A 180 -9.82 -1.97 28.33
C ASN A 180 -10.63 -3.27 28.15
N GLU A 181 -11.87 -3.20 27.64
CA GLU A 181 -12.72 -4.37 27.43
C GLU A 181 -12.89 -4.73 25.96
N GLU A 182 -13.01 -3.75 25.07
CA GLU A 182 -13.13 -3.99 23.62
C GLU A 182 -12.15 -3.13 22.82
N ILE A 183 -11.72 -3.66 21.69
CA ILE A 183 -10.93 -2.97 20.67
C ILE A 183 -11.47 -3.32 19.28
N GLY A 184 -11.30 -2.41 18.31
CA GLY A 184 -11.72 -2.62 16.93
C GLY A 184 -10.80 -3.58 16.17
N LEU A 185 -11.36 -4.38 15.26
CA LEU A 185 -10.60 -5.25 14.37
C LEU A 185 -11.08 -5.09 12.93
N HIS A 186 -10.32 -4.33 12.14
CA HIS A 186 -10.65 -4.08 10.74
C HIS A 186 -9.88 -5.05 9.83
N TYR A 187 -10.56 -6.03 9.24
CA TYR A 187 -10.00 -6.90 8.20
C TYR A 187 -10.93 -6.99 6.98
N GLN A 188 -10.35 -7.26 5.81
CA GLN A 188 -11.10 -7.50 4.57
C GLN A 188 -11.59 -8.96 4.48
N LEU A 189 -12.83 -9.17 4.02
CA LEU A 189 -13.50 -10.49 4.02
C LEU A 189 -12.72 -11.61 3.31
N HIS A 190 -11.93 -11.29 2.29
CA HIS A 190 -11.18 -12.26 1.49
C HIS A 190 -9.81 -12.65 2.09
N ARG A 191 -9.47 -12.16 3.30
CA ARG A 191 -8.23 -12.50 4.00
C ARG A 191 -8.41 -13.77 4.85
N GLY A 192 -7.31 -14.44 5.23
CA GLY A 192 -7.37 -15.73 5.92
C GLY A 192 -8.15 -15.71 7.24
N ILE A 193 -8.13 -14.58 7.98
CA ILE A 193 -8.97 -14.43 9.18
C ILE A 193 -10.47 -14.45 8.86
N GLY A 194 -10.88 -13.96 7.69
CA GLY A 194 -12.27 -13.96 7.25
C GLY A 194 -12.82 -15.38 7.13
N VAL A 195 -12.02 -16.30 6.59
CA VAL A 195 -12.35 -17.73 6.53
C VAL A 195 -12.52 -18.31 7.94
N HIS A 196 -11.61 -18.01 8.86
CA HIS A 196 -11.69 -18.50 10.25
C HIS A 196 -12.91 -17.92 10.99
N HIS A 197 -13.19 -16.63 10.81
CA HIS A 197 -14.34 -15.99 11.43
C HIS A 197 -15.66 -16.52 10.86
N GLN A 198 -15.75 -16.75 9.55
CA GLN A 198 -16.93 -17.37 8.94
C GLN A 198 -17.23 -18.75 9.54
N LYS A 199 -16.22 -19.63 9.63
CA LYS A 199 -16.39 -20.94 10.30
C LYS A 199 -16.82 -20.82 11.76
N ALA A 200 -16.33 -19.81 12.47
CA ALA A 200 -16.72 -19.56 13.85
C ALA A 200 -18.19 -19.08 13.96
N LEU A 201 -18.64 -18.22 13.03
CA LEU A 201 -20.03 -17.77 12.91
C LEU A 201 -20.99 -18.92 12.58
N GLU A 202 -20.64 -19.78 11.61
CA GLU A 202 -21.43 -20.97 11.26
C GLU A 202 -21.63 -21.92 12.45
N LYS A 203 -20.69 -21.91 13.40
CA LYS A 203 -20.73 -22.70 14.63
C LYS A 203 -21.26 -21.91 15.84
N ASN A 204 -21.65 -20.66 15.64
CA ASN A 204 -22.08 -19.72 16.67
C ASN A 204 -21.15 -19.72 17.91
N ARG A 205 -19.83 -19.72 17.68
CA ARG A 205 -18.82 -19.70 18.75
C ARG A 205 -17.86 -18.53 18.57
N PRO A 206 -17.32 -17.96 19.65
CA PRO A 206 -16.33 -16.90 19.53
C PRO A 206 -15.04 -17.37 18.85
N LEU A 207 -14.50 -16.56 17.95
CA LEU A 207 -13.17 -16.79 17.37
C LEU A 207 -12.10 -16.27 18.34
N LYS A 208 -11.20 -17.15 18.76
CA LYS A 208 -10.06 -16.76 19.59
C LYS A 208 -9.00 -16.10 18.71
N VAL A 209 -8.54 -14.93 19.14
CA VAL A 209 -7.49 -14.17 18.47
C VAL A 209 -6.36 -13.81 19.43
N SER A 210 -5.16 -13.67 18.89
CA SER A 210 -3.98 -13.19 19.62
C SER A 210 -3.24 -12.19 18.74
N ILE A 211 -3.04 -10.99 19.23
CA ILE A 211 -2.39 -9.89 18.50
C ILE A 211 -0.98 -9.76 19.05
N PHE A 212 0.02 -10.10 18.23
CA PHE A 212 1.42 -9.93 18.60
C PHE A 212 1.92 -8.57 18.14
N ILE A 213 2.67 -7.89 19.01
CA ILE A 213 3.22 -6.56 18.77
C ILE A 213 4.73 -6.62 19.07
N GLY A 214 5.54 -6.13 18.15
CA GLY A 214 7.00 -6.21 18.25
C GLY A 214 7.55 -7.62 17.99
N GLY A 215 8.63 -7.95 18.69
CA GLY A 215 9.46 -9.11 18.41
C GLY A 215 10.40 -8.91 17.23
N PRO A 216 10.83 -10.00 16.56
CA PRO A 216 11.65 -9.89 15.36
C PRO A 216 10.97 -9.03 14.29
N PRO A 217 11.65 -8.02 13.70
CA PRO A 217 11.09 -7.19 12.62
C PRO A 217 10.56 -8.02 11.43
N ALA A 218 11.09 -9.23 11.24
CA ALA A 218 10.64 -10.21 10.26
C ALA A 218 9.17 -10.60 10.41
N HIS A 219 8.63 -10.64 11.63
CA HIS A 219 7.28 -11.12 11.86
C HIS A 219 6.22 -10.12 11.37
N ALA A 220 6.47 -8.82 11.49
CA ALA A 220 5.58 -7.79 10.94
C ALA A 220 5.50 -7.90 9.41
N LEU A 221 6.64 -8.05 8.72
CA LEU A 221 6.63 -8.26 7.26
C LEU A 221 5.91 -9.57 6.89
N ALA A 222 6.16 -10.66 7.62
CA ALA A 222 5.51 -11.95 7.34
C ALA A 222 3.97 -11.87 7.42
N ALA A 223 3.41 -11.03 8.29
CA ALA A 223 1.98 -10.84 8.43
C ALA A 223 1.31 -10.08 7.26
N VAL A 224 2.09 -9.46 6.36
CA VAL A 224 1.56 -8.78 5.16
C VAL A 224 1.91 -9.53 3.85
N MET A 225 2.73 -10.57 3.92
CA MET A 225 3.17 -11.30 2.73
C MET A 225 2.02 -12.02 2.02
N PRO A 226 1.83 -11.82 0.70
CA PRO A 226 0.90 -12.62 -0.09
C PRO A 226 1.53 -13.97 -0.44
N LEU A 227 1.46 -14.92 0.50
CA LEU A 227 2.07 -16.24 0.33
C LEU A 227 1.23 -17.17 -0.57
N PRO A 228 1.86 -18.14 -1.25
CA PRO A 228 1.16 -19.21 -1.95
C PRO A 228 0.26 -20.01 -1.01
N GLU A 229 -0.84 -20.55 -1.55
CA GLU A 229 -1.75 -21.41 -0.82
C GLU A 229 -1.01 -22.64 -0.24
N GLY A 230 -1.22 -22.92 1.05
CA GLY A 230 -0.56 -24.01 1.76
C GLY A 230 0.79 -23.66 2.40
N MET A 231 1.31 -22.43 2.24
CA MET A 231 2.47 -21.94 3.01
C MET A 231 1.99 -21.09 4.21
N PRO A 232 2.12 -21.57 5.46
CA PRO A 232 1.67 -20.83 6.63
C PRO A 232 2.52 -19.58 6.88
N GLU A 233 1.90 -18.44 7.19
CA GLU A 233 2.60 -17.17 7.41
C GLU A 233 3.55 -17.24 8.60
N ILE A 234 3.19 -17.99 9.64
CA ILE A 234 4.09 -18.26 10.79
C ILE A 234 5.35 -19.02 10.40
N ALA A 235 5.26 -19.87 9.36
CA ALA A 235 6.39 -20.65 8.89
C ALA A 235 7.33 -19.75 8.10
N PHE A 236 6.75 -18.88 7.27
CA PHE A 236 7.48 -17.82 6.60
C PHE A 236 8.13 -16.84 7.60
N ALA A 237 7.42 -16.46 8.67
CA ALA A 237 7.93 -15.59 9.73
C ALA A 237 9.20 -16.18 10.35
N GLY A 238 9.22 -17.49 10.63
CA GLY A 238 10.40 -18.17 11.15
C GLY A 238 11.55 -18.25 10.15
N ALA A 239 11.25 -18.57 8.88
CA ALA A 239 12.25 -18.59 7.81
C ALA A 239 12.92 -17.21 7.63
N LEU A 240 12.13 -16.15 7.59
CA LEU A 240 12.58 -14.77 7.41
C LEU A 240 13.29 -14.21 8.65
N ALA A 241 12.86 -14.57 9.86
CA ALA A 241 13.59 -14.24 11.09
C ALA A 241 14.94 -14.98 11.18
N GLY A 242 15.13 -16.01 10.36
CA GLY A 242 16.28 -16.90 10.44
C GLY A 242 16.24 -17.82 11.67
N ARG A 243 15.08 -17.97 12.31
CA ARG A 243 14.85 -18.81 13.48
C ARG A 243 13.40 -19.27 13.51
N ASN A 244 13.14 -20.48 13.97
CA ASN A 244 11.78 -20.98 14.12
C ASN A 244 10.91 -20.06 14.98
N PHE A 245 9.69 -19.78 14.52
CA PHE A 245 8.68 -19.03 15.26
C PHE A 245 8.33 -19.78 16.55
N ARG A 246 8.49 -19.14 17.72
CA ARG A 246 8.23 -19.80 19.01
C ARG A 246 6.91 -19.37 19.61
N TYR A 247 6.15 -20.35 20.09
CA TYR A 247 4.84 -20.09 20.67
C TYR A 247 4.57 -20.88 21.94
N PHE A 248 3.69 -20.36 22.77
CA PHE A 248 3.20 -20.98 24.00
C PHE A 248 1.68 -20.99 24.02
N ARG A 249 1.05 -22.05 24.53
CA ARG A 249 -0.40 -22.12 24.68
C ARG A 249 -0.80 -21.81 26.12
N HIS A 250 -1.72 -20.88 26.30
CA HIS A 250 -2.25 -20.49 27.61
C HIS A 250 -3.75 -20.21 27.52
N ASN A 251 -4.56 -20.88 28.35
CA ASN A 251 -6.03 -20.74 28.38
C ASN A 251 -6.70 -20.86 26.99
N GLY A 252 -6.12 -21.70 26.13
CA GLY A 252 -6.58 -21.92 24.76
C GLY A 252 -6.24 -20.79 23.76
N PHE A 253 -5.45 -19.80 24.16
CA PHE A 253 -4.80 -18.84 23.25
C PHE A 253 -3.38 -19.29 22.90
N VAL A 254 -2.89 -18.78 21.76
CA VAL A 254 -1.50 -18.99 21.31
C VAL A 254 -0.77 -17.67 21.46
N LEU A 255 0.29 -17.66 22.26
CA LEU A 255 1.12 -16.48 22.51
C LEU A 255 2.44 -16.66 21.77
N SER A 256 2.86 -15.64 21.01
CA SER A 256 4.23 -15.61 20.47
C SER A 256 5.21 -15.27 21.58
N THR A 257 6.14 -16.17 21.89
CA THR A 257 7.16 -15.91 22.92
C THR A 257 8.29 -15.01 22.43
N ASP A 258 8.15 -14.49 21.23
CA ASP A 258 9.12 -13.64 20.55
C ASP A 258 8.70 -12.17 20.61
N ALA A 259 7.40 -11.91 20.79
CA ALA A 259 6.77 -10.60 20.80
C ALA A 259 7.14 -9.76 22.04
N ASP A 260 6.99 -8.45 21.90
CA ASP A 260 7.11 -7.48 23.00
C ASP A 260 5.81 -7.39 23.79
N PHE A 261 4.67 -7.41 23.09
CA PHE A 261 3.33 -7.47 23.68
C PHE A 261 2.46 -8.54 22.99
N CYS A 262 1.47 -9.04 23.72
CA CYS A 262 0.44 -9.92 23.19
C CYS A 262 -0.93 -9.58 23.79
N ILE A 263 -1.86 -9.12 22.96
CA ILE A 263 -3.27 -8.94 23.35
C ILE A 263 -4.02 -10.21 22.97
N THR A 264 -4.71 -10.85 23.91
CA THR A 264 -5.58 -12.00 23.61
C THR A 264 -7.05 -11.61 23.80
N GLY A 265 -7.94 -12.24 23.06
CA GLY A 265 -9.37 -11.94 23.16
C GLY A 265 -10.23 -12.76 22.21
N TRP A 266 -11.52 -12.43 22.19
CA TRP A 266 -12.51 -13.11 21.38
C TRP A 266 -13.19 -12.14 20.43
N VAL A 267 -13.30 -12.54 19.16
CA VAL A 267 -14.27 -11.93 18.25
C VAL A 267 -15.59 -12.65 18.47
N MET A 268 -16.57 -11.93 19.00
CA MET A 268 -17.87 -12.49 19.35
C MET A 268 -18.76 -12.60 18.11
N PRO A 269 -19.55 -13.69 17.96
CA PRO A 269 -20.49 -13.81 16.85
C PRO A 269 -21.48 -12.64 16.83
N HIS A 270 -21.72 -12.08 15.64
CA HIS A 270 -22.72 -11.04 15.41
C HIS A 270 -22.53 -9.74 16.22
N GLN A 271 -21.32 -9.50 16.74
CA GLN A 271 -20.98 -8.26 17.44
C GLN A 271 -20.06 -7.40 16.57
N THR A 272 -20.53 -6.18 16.25
CA THR A 272 -19.76 -5.15 15.56
C THR A 272 -19.81 -3.84 16.34
N ARG A 273 -18.87 -2.94 16.02
CA ARG A 273 -18.79 -1.58 16.53
C ARG A 273 -18.35 -0.63 15.41
N PRO A 274 -18.66 0.67 15.52
CA PRO A 274 -18.15 1.68 14.59
C PRO A 274 -16.63 1.83 14.72
N GLU A 275 -15.92 1.58 13.63
CA GLU A 275 -14.48 1.80 13.46
C GLU A 275 -14.22 3.00 12.56
N GLY A 276 -13.15 3.75 12.82
CA GLY A 276 -12.78 4.94 12.06
C GLY A 276 -13.45 6.24 12.57
N PRO A 277 -13.37 7.37 11.85
CA PRO A 277 -12.66 7.53 10.58
C PRO A 277 -11.17 7.23 10.74
N PHE A 278 -10.50 6.94 9.64
CA PHE A 278 -9.08 6.54 9.69
C PHE A 278 -8.32 7.12 8.51
N GLY A 279 -7.18 7.76 8.75
CA GLY A 279 -6.31 8.22 7.70
C GLY A 279 -5.61 7.08 6.98
N ASP A 280 -6.03 6.79 5.75
CA ASP A 280 -5.62 5.61 5.00
C ASP A 280 -4.33 5.83 4.17
N HIS A 281 -3.70 4.74 3.74
CA HIS A 281 -2.49 4.70 2.90
C HIS A 281 -2.69 5.36 1.52
N LEU A 282 -3.93 5.68 1.14
CA LEU A 282 -4.23 6.44 -0.07
C LEU A 282 -4.06 7.96 0.12
N GLY A 283 -3.86 8.43 1.37
CA GLY A 283 -3.80 9.85 1.69
C GLY A 283 -5.16 10.52 1.86
N TYR A 284 -6.20 9.74 2.14
CA TYR A 284 -7.58 10.19 2.40
C TYR A 284 -8.16 9.45 3.61
N TYR A 285 -9.20 10.03 4.23
CA TYR A 285 -9.90 9.36 5.33
C TYR A 285 -10.84 8.25 4.83
N SER A 286 -10.73 7.06 5.40
CA SER A 286 -11.82 6.08 5.36
C SER A 286 -12.98 6.56 6.23
N ASN A 287 -14.22 6.30 5.79
CA ASN A 287 -15.41 6.61 6.56
C ASN A 287 -15.60 5.64 7.75
N VAL A 288 -16.48 6.02 8.68
CA VAL A 288 -16.91 5.15 9.78
C VAL A 288 -17.77 4.02 9.26
N HIS A 289 -17.45 2.79 9.65
CA HIS A 289 -18.23 1.60 9.32
C HIS A 289 -18.24 0.60 10.47
N GLU A 290 -19.24 -0.29 10.45
CA GLU A 290 -19.34 -1.40 11.41
C GLU A 290 -18.32 -2.49 11.08
N PHE A 291 -17.42 -2.76 12.03
CA PHE A 291 -16.45 -3.85 11.94
C PHE A 291 -16.51 -4.75 13.18
N PRO A 292 -16.06 -6.01 13.07
CA PRO A 292 -15.92 -6.87 14.23
C PRO A 292 -15.05 -6.23 15.32
N CYS A 293 -15.39 -6.48 16.58
CA CYS A 293 -14.60 -6.06 17.73
C CYS A 293 -14.04 -7.27 18.47
N ILE A 294 -12.93 -7.06 19.17
CA ILE A 294 -12.31 -8.06 20.04
C ILE A 294 -12.66 -7.70 21.47
N ARG A 295 -13.31 -8.62 22.17
CA ARG A 295 -13.41 -8.58 23.63
C ARG A 295 -12.08 -9.03 24.22
N VAL A 296 -11.38 -8.12 24.87
CA VAL A 296 -10.04 -8.30 25.42
C VAL A 296 -10.09 -9.25 26.61
N ALA A 297 -9.23 -10.26 26.60
CA ALA A 297 -9.03 -11.20 27.70
C ALA A 297 -7.85 -10.79 28.58
N SER A 298 -6.70 -10.48 27.94
CA SER A 298 -5.48 -10.11 28.65
C SER A 298 -4.51 -9.38 27.74
N VAL A 299 -3.73 -8.47 28.31
CA VAL A 299 -2.63 -7.76 27.63
C VAL A 299 -1.32 -8.14 28.30
N TRP A 300 -0.54 -8.98 27.65
CA TRP A 300 0.75 -9.44 28.14
C TRP A 300 1.87 -8.60 27.57
N HIS A 301 2.95 -8.45 28.32
CA HIS A 301 4.18 -7.86 27.81
C HIS A 301 5.41 -8.50 28.45
N ARG A 302 6.55 -8.29 27.79
CA ARG A 302 7.86 -8.66 28.32
C ARG A 302 8.48 -7.56 29.18
N PRO A 303 9.44 -7.89 30.05
CA PRO A 303 10.28 -6.88 30.70
C PRO A 303 11.07 -6.08 29.66
N GLY A 304 10.98 -4.74 29.73
CA GLY A 304 11.63 -3.83 28.78
C GLY A 304 11.06 -3.89 27.37
N ALA A 305 9.75 -4.15 27.24
CA ALA A 305 9.02 -4.14 25.98
C ALA A 305 9.11 -2.77 25.29
N ILE A 306 9.23 -2.79 23.96
CA ILE A 306 9.22 -1.58 23.10
C ILE A 306 8.03 -1.68 22.17
N PHE A 307 7.22 -0.63 22.08
CA PHE A 307 6.02 -0.61 21.25
C PHE A 307 6.33 -0.08 19.84
N PRO A 308 6.41 -0.92 18.80
CA PRO A 308 6.60 -0.44 17.44
C PRO A 308 5.32 0.18 16.90
N PHE A 309 5.46 1.28 16.18
CA PHE A 309 4.38 1.87 15.40
C PHE A 309 4.91 2.40 14.07
N THR A 310 4.00 2.64 13.14
CA THR A 310 4.24 3.30 11.85
C THR A 310 3.17 4.38 11.67
N VAL A 311 3.35 5.25 10.69
CA VAL A 311 2.34 6.23 10.28
C VAL A 311 1.99 5.97 8.82
N VAL A 312 0.73 5.63 8.57
CA VAL A 312 0.20 5.52 7.22
C VAL A 312 -0.38 6.86 6.77
N GLY A 313 -0.46 7.05 5.46
CA GLY A 313 -1.02 8.24 4.85
C GLY A 313 -0.66 8.30 3.39
N ARG A 314 -0.62 9.51 2.83
CA ARG A 314 -0.23 9.70 1.43
C ARG A 314 1.14 9.06 1.16
N PRO A 315 1.27 8.18 0.15
CA PRO A 315 2.53 7.50 -0.15
C PRO A 315 3.55 8.48 -0.75
N PRO A 316 4.86 8.23 -0.58
CA PRO A 316 5.44 7.04 0.07
C PRO A 316 5.47 7.13 1.60
N ARG A 317 5.37 5.98 2.26
CA ARG A 317 5.46 5.79 3.72
C ARG A 317 6.19 4.47 4.02
N GLU A 318 6.33 4.07 5.29
CA GLU A 318 7.09 2.85 5.64
C GLU A 318 6.53 1.58 4.97
N ASP A 319 5.22 1.52 4.75
CA ASP A 319 4.52 0.45 4.05
C ASP A 319 4.90 0.35 2.56
N SER A 320 5.33 1.45 1.92
CA SER A 320 5.89 1.44 0.56
C SER A 320 7.14 0.53 0.48
N HIS A 321 7.98 0.53 1.53
CA HIS A 321 9.16 -0.34 1.58
C HIS A 321 8.78 -1.82 1.77
N PHE A 322 7.66 -2.12 2.44
CA PHE A 322 7.11 -3.48 2.48
C PHE A 322 6.63 -3.92 1.09
N GLY A 323 5.88 -3.07 0.38
CA GLY A 323 5.45 -3.34 -1.00
C GLY A 323 6.63 -3.66 -1.92
N ARG A 324 7.70 -2.86 -1.82
CA ARG A 324 8.94 -3.08 -2.58
C ARG A 324 9.64 -4.40 -2.21
N LEU A 325 9.75 -4.73 -0.93
CA LEU A 325 10.30 -6.03 -0.50
C LEU A 325 9.48 -7.21 -1.00
N ILE A 326 8.15 -7.13 -0.92
CA ILE A 326 7.24 -8.16 -1.42
C ILE A 326 7.48 -8.38 -2.92
N HIS A 327 7.57 -7.30 -3.70
CA HIS A 327 7.87 -7.37 -5.13
C HIS A 327 9.21 -8.05 -5.40
N GLU A 328 10.26 -7.70 -4.66
CA GLU A 328 11.57 -8.34 -4.79
C GLU A 328 11.56 -9.84 -4.43
N ILE A 329 10.81 -10.23 -3.40
CA ILE A 329 10.70 -11.62 -2.96
C ILE A 329 9.89 -12.45 -3.96
N THR A 330 8.86 -11.86 -4.57
CA THR A 330 7.88 -12.57 -5.41
C THR A 330 8.08 -12.42 -6.92
N ARG A 331 9.07 -11.64 -7.36
CA ARG A 331 9.34 -11.31 -8.78
C ARG A 331 9.28 -12.52 -9.72
N ASN A 332 9.95 -13.61 -9.36
CA ASN A 332 10.01 -14.81 -10.20
C ASN A 332 8.69 -15.60 -10.21
N ALA A 333 7.92 -15.54 -9.12
CA ALA A 333 6.62 -16.19 -9.03
C ALA A 333 5.59 -15.51 -9.94
N VAL A 334 5.60 -14.17 -10.02
CA VAL A 334 4.71 -13.40 -10.91
C VAL A 334 4.94 -13.74 -12.38
N ALA A 335 6.19 -13.77 -12.84
CA ALA A 335 6.54 -14.08 -14.23
C ALA A 335 6.04 -15.47 -14.68
N LYS A 336 5.92 -16.43 -13.75
CA LYS A 336 5.37 -17.77 -14.02
C LYS A 336 3.85 -17.79 -13.99
N ALA A 337 3.25 -17.05 -13.06
CA ALA A 337 1.80 -16.95 -12.95
C ALA A 337 1.16 -16.25 -14.17
N LEU A 338 1.93 -15.40 -14.87
CA LEU A 338 1.47 -14.65 -16.04
C LEU A 338 2.47 -14.81 -17.21
N PRO A 339 2.47 -15.97 -17.91
CA PRO A 339 3.39 -16.22 -19.02
C PRO A 339 3.25 -15.15 -20.12
N GLY A 340 4.37 -14.59 -20.56
CA GLY A 340 4.41 -13.50 -21.55
C GLY A 340 4.44 -12.10 -20.95
N VAL A 341 4.06 -11.93 -19.67
CA VAL A 341 4.29 -10.68 -18.93
C VAL A 341 5.73 -10.63 -18.44
N THR A 342 6.47 -9.62 -18.88
CA THR A 342 7.90 -9.47 -18.58
C THR A 342 8.17 -8.60 -17.37
N ALA A 343 7.29 -7.66 -17.05
CA ALA A 343 7.36 -6.82 -15.86
C ALA A 343 5.99 -6.26 -15.49
N VAL A 344 5.76 -6.02 -14.19
CA VAL A 344 4.59 -5.34 -13.63
C VAL A 344 5.08 -4.41 -12.50
N ASN A 345 4.58 -3.19 -12.50
CA ASN A 345 4.71 -2.23 -11.41
C ASN A 345 3.30 -1.85 -10.92
N ALA A 346 3.08 -2.00 -9.61
CA ALA A 346 1.91 -1.46 -8.93
C ALA A 346 2.32 -0.12 -8.32
N VAL A 347 1.87 0.97 -8.92
CA VAL A 347 2.48 2.29 -8.74
C VAL A 347 2.19 2.83 -7.34
N ASP A 348 3.21 2.85 -6.49
CA ASP A 348 3.11 3.23 -5.08
C ASP A 348 2.55 4.65 -4.89
N ALA A 349 3.07 5.63 -5.63
CA ALA A 349 2.60 7.02 -5.58
C ALA A 349 1.11 7.20 -5.95
N ALA A 350 0.54 6.25 -6.70
CA ALA A 350 -0.87 6.22 -7.04
C ALA A 350 -1.73 5.43 -6.03
N GLY A 351 -1.17 5.01 -4.90
CA GLY A 351 -1.84 4.17 -3.90
C GLY A 351 -1.71 2.67 -4.17
N VAL A 352 -0.63 2.25 -4.83
CA VAL A 352 -0.29 0.86 -5.22
C VAL A 352 -1.25 0.26 -6.26
N HIS A 353 -2.53 0.08 -5.91
CA HIS A 353 -3.51 -0.60 -6.75
C HIS A 353 -4.12 0.27 -7.86
N PRO A 354 -4.47 1.56 -7.66
CA PRO A 354 -5.18 2.34 -8.66
C PRO A 354 -4.54 2.38 -10.06
N LEU A 355 -3.21 2.32 -10.16
CA LEU A 355 -2.47 2.30 -11.42
C LEU A 355 -1.49 1.13 -11.47
N LEU A 356 -1.62 0.29 -12.50
CA LEU A 356 -0.64 -0.71 -12.88
C LEU A 356 0.04 -0.34 -14.18
N LEU A 357 1.37 -0.51 -14.22
CA LEU A 357 2.18 -0.45 -15.42
C LEU A 357 2.69 -1.85 -15.74
N ALA A 358 2.60 -2.29 -16.98
CA ALA A 358 3.02 -3.64 -17.37
C ALA A 358 3.74 -3.65 -18.71
N LYS A 359 4.74 -4.52 -18.83
CA LYS A 359 5.42 -4.82 -20.10
C LYS A 359 5.20 -6.28 -20.44
N ALA A 360 4.64 -6.57 -21.61
CA ALA A 360 4.35 -7.94 -22.02
C ALA A 360 4.75 -8.17 -23.48
N ARG A 361 4.89 -9.43 -23.85
CA ARG A 361 5.22 -9.85 -25.22
C ARG A 361 4.03 -9.61 -26.14
N GLU A 362 4.30 -9.07 -27.34
CA GLU A 362 3.32 -8.98 -28.42
C GLU A 362 3.79 -9.82 -29.62
N ARG A 363 3.44 -11.11 -29.62
CA ARG A 363 3.93 -12.11 -30.59
C ARG A 363 2.92 -12.43 -31.69
N TYR A 364 1.67 -12.03 -31.54
CA TYR A 364 0.59 -12.34 -32.48
C TYR A 364 0.60 -11.41 -33.72
N LEU A 365 1.77 -11.27 -34.35
CA LEU A 365 2.02 -10.35 -35.47
C LEU A 365 2.88 -10.94 -36.61
N PRO A 366 2.62 -12.17 -37.13
CA PRO A 366 3.50 -12.70 -38.17
C PRO A 366 3.39 -11.97 -39.53
N TYR A 367 2.29 -11.27 -39.83
CA TYR A 367 2.03 -10.72 -41.18
C TYR A 367 1.42 -9.30 -41.23
N ASP A 368 1.15 -8.68 -40.08
CA ASP A 368 0.47 -7.38 -39.99
C ASP A 368 1.33 -6.33 -39.28
N ALA A 369 0.97 -5.05 -39.48
CA ALA A 369 1.56 -3.96 -38.70
C ALA A 369 1.38 -4.19 -37.19
N PRO A 370 2.41 -3.91 -36.36
CA PRO A 370 2.31 -4.08 -34.92
C PRO A 370 1.16 -3.28 -34.32
N MET A 371 0.27 -3.96 -33.61
CA MET A 371 -0.81 -3.36 -32.84
C MET A 371 -1.16 -4.24 -31.64
N PRO A 372 -1.72 -3.68 -30.55
CA PRO A 372 -2.09 -4.46 -29.38
C PRO A 372 -3.11 -5.55 -29.73
N ARG A 373 -2.72 -6.82 -29.51
CA ARG A 373 -3.58 -8.00 -29.61
C ARG A 373 -3.30 -8.93 -28.44
N GLU A 374 -2.11 -9.54 -28.40
CA GLU A 374 -1.68 -10.40 -27.30
C GLU A 374 -1.57 -9.60 -25.98
N LEU A 375 -1.19 -8.32 -26.05
CA LEU A 375 -1.20 -7.44 -24.89
C LEU A 375 -2.56 -7.39 -24.19
N LEU A 376 -3.67 -7.45 -24.94
CA LEU A 376 -5.00 -7.46 -24.34
C LEU A 376 -5.29 -8.77 -23.61
N THR A 377 -4.84 -9.91 -24.14
CA THR A 377 -4.91 -11.19 -23.43
C THR A 377 -4.14 -11.13 -22.11
N HIS A 378 -2.94 -10.57 -22.12
CA HIS A 378 -2.14 -10.36 -20.92
C HIS A 378 -2.81 -9.39 -19.94
N ALA A 379 -3.43 -8.32 -20.43
CA ALA A 379 -4.14 -7.35 -19.61
C ALA A 379 -5.31 -8.00 -18.84
N HIS A 380 -6.10 -8.85 -19.49
CA HIS A 380 -7.17 -9.60 -18.82
C HIS A 380 -6.62 -10.60 -17.81
N ALA A 381 -5.50 -11.27 -18.10
CA ALA A 381 -4.86 -12.18 -17.16
C ALA A 381 -4.35 -11.44 -15.91
N ILE A 382 -3.77 -10.24 -16.08
CA ILE A 382 -3.34 -9.36 -14.97
C ILE A 382 -4.56 -8.96 -14.14
N LEU A 383 -5.60 -8.41 -14.78
CA LEU A 383 -6.81 -7.95 -14.08
C LEU A 383 -7.65 -9.10 -13.49
N GLY A 384 -7.41 -10.35 -13.88
CA GLY A 384 -8.01 -11.54 -13.28
C GLY A 384 -7.23 -12.11 -12.10
N LYS A 385 -6.06 -11.55 -11.73
CA LYS A 385 -5.12 -12.17 -10.80
C LYS A 385 -5.07 -11.47 -9.44
N GLY A 386 -5.69 -12.08 -8.42
CA GLY A 386 -5.49 -11.72 -7.01
C GLY A 386 -5.57 -10.21 -6.76
N GLN A 387 -4.56 -9.64 -6.10
CA GLN A 387 -4.53 -8.21 -5.77
C GLN A 387 -4.34 -7.29 -7.00
N LEU A 388 -3.82 -7.79 -8.13
CA LEU A 388 -3.70 -7.01 -9.36
C LEU A 388 -5.07 -6.69 -9.98
N SER A 389 -6.10 -7.48 -9.65
CA SER A 389 -7.47 -7.24 -10.08
C SER A 389 -8.09 -5.96 -9.52
N LEU A 390 -7.52 -5.39 -8.44
CA LEU A 390 -8.00 -4.17 -7.80
C LEU A 390 -7.72 -2.91 -8.62
N ALA A 391 -6.89 -3.00 -9.66
CA ALA A 391 -6.47 -1.84 -10.42
C ALA A 391 -7.57 -1.16 -11.24
N LYS A 392 -7.54 0.18 -11.25
CA LYS A 392 -8.42 1.02 -12.08
C LYS A 392 -7.83 1.23 -13.46
N TYR A 393 -6.55 1.51 -13.51
CA TYR A 393 -5.81 1.78 -14.72
C TYR A 393 -4.76 0.69 -14.91
N LEU A 394 -4.72 0.10 -16.11
CA LEU A 394 -3.63 -0.78 -16.53
C LEU A 394 -3.05 -0.23 -17.83
N PHE A 395 -1.85 0.32 -17.74
CA PHE A 395 -1.11 0.77 -18.91
C PHE A 395 -0.11 -0.32 -19.29
N ILE A 396 -0.26 -0.87 -20.48
CA ILE A 396 0.51 -2.04 -20.92
C ILE A 396 1.19 -1.75 -22.26
N CYS A 397 2.49 -2.03 -22.36
CA CYS A 397 3.23 -1.85 -23.61
C CYS A 397 3.91 -3.15 -24.07
N ALA A 398 4.22 -3.21 -25.37
CA ALA A 398 4.98 -4.30 -25.96
C ALA A 398 6.43 -4.27 -25.48
N HIS A 399 6.93 -5.42 -25.05
CA HIS A 399 8.33 -5.59 -24.66
C HIS A 399 9.28 -5.36 -25.85
N GLU A 400 8.82 -5.73 -27.04
CA GLU A 400 9.56 -5.66 -28.29
C GLU A 400 9.91 -4.22 -28.70
N ASP A 401 9.09 -3.24 -28.31
CA ASP A 401 9.30 -1.84 -28.69
C ASP A 401 10.44 -1.18 -27.90
N ASP A 402 10.64 -1.59 -26.64
CA ASP A 402 11.76 -1.18 -25.81
C ASP A 402 12.05 -2.22 -24.69
N PRO A 403 12.99 -3.16 -24.95
CA PRO A 403 13.41 -4.14 -23.96
C PRO A 403 14.03 -3.51 -22.70
N GLY A 404 14.63 -2.33 -22.82
CA GLY A 404 15.32 -1.61 -21.75
C GLY A 404 14.42 -0.74 -20.88
N LEU A 405 13.18 -0.46 -21.32
CA LEU A 405 12.21 0.33 -20.56
C LEU A 405 11.93 -0.30 -19.18
N ASP A 406 12.17 0.46 -18.12
CA ASP A 406 11.86 0.07 -16.75
C ASP A 406 10.42 0.49 -16.39
N VAL A 407 9.63 -0.45 -15.90
CA VAL A 407 8.26 -0.17 -15.41
C VAL A 407 8.25 0.66 -14.11
N ASN A 408 9.39 0.74 -13.42
CA ASN A 408 9.58 1.53 -12.20
C ASN A 408 10.09 2.96 -12.47
N ASP A 409 10.32 3.33 -13.74
CA ASP A 409 10.44 4.73 -14.15
C ASP A 409 9.08 5.14 -14.72
N GLU A 410 8.16 5.51 -13.83
CA GLU A 410 6.76 5.76 -14.19
C GLU A 410 6.66 6.87 -15.24
N LYS A 411 7.53 7.88 -15.16
CA LYS A 411 7.53 9.02 -16.09
C LYS A 411 7.93 8.58 -17.50
N GLN A 412 9.06 7.88 -17.63
CA GLN A 412 9.49 7.38 -18.95
C GLN A 412 8.53 6.34 -19.50
N PHE A 413 7.98 5.47 -18.65
CA PHE A 413 7.00 4.48 -19.06
C PHE A 413 5.72 5.12 -19.61
N LEU A 414 5.13 6.10 -18.90
CA LEU A 414 3.95 6.82 -19.37
C LEU A 414 4.24 7.55 -20.68
N MET A 415 5.40 8.20 -20.81
CA MET A 415 5.82 8.83 -22.06
C MET A 415 5.90 7.83 -23.21
N HIS A 416 6.53 6.67 -23.00
CA HIS A 416 6.65 5.62 -24.00
C HIS A 416 5.28 5.13 -24.49
N VAL A 417 4.33 4.91 -23.57
CA VAL A 417 2.94 4.53 -23.89
C VAL A 417 2.24 5.65 -24.67
N LEU A 418 2.32 6.89 -24.17
CA LEU A 418 1.66 8.05 -24.77
C LEU A 418 2.21 8.41 -26.15
N GLU A 419 3.45 8.05 -26.49
CA GLU A 419 4.00 8.19 -27.86
C GLU A 419 3.38 7.22 -28.87
N ARG A 420 2.88 6.07 -28.41
CA ARG A 420 2.53 4.91 -29.26
C ARG A 420 1.06 4.53 -29.26
N VAL A 421 0.32 4.83 -28.18
CA VAL A 421 -1.09 4.48 -28.04
C VAL A 421 -1.94 5.08 -29.17
N ASP A 422 -2.85 4.32 -29.75
CA ASP A 422 -3.90 4.87 -30.63
C ASP A 422 -5.18 5.12 -29.82
N PHE A 423 -5.45 6.36 -29.45
CA PHE A 423 -6.63 6.67 -28.61
C PHE A 423 -7.97 6.34 -29.28
N SER A 424 -8.00 6.07 -30.59
CA SER A 424 -9.22 5.66 -31.30
C SER A 424 -9.53 4.17 -31.20
N ARG A 425 -8.55 3.35 -30.76
CA ARG A 425 -8.61 1.88 -30.79
C ARG A 425 -8.11 1.21 -29.50
N ASP A 426 -7.09 1.77 -28.86
CA ASP A 426 -6.29 1.07 -27.84
C ASP A 426 -6.73 1.42 -26.40
N LEU A 427 -7.95 1.96 -26.25
CA LEU A 427 -8.60 2.25 -24.97
C LEU A 427 -9.71 1.23 -24.71
N HIS A 428 -9.54 0.39 -23.70
CA HIS A 428 -10.47 -0.68 -23.38
C HIS A 428 -11.07 -0.48 -21.99
N PHE A 429 -12.33 -0.03 -21.97
CA PHE A 429 -13.07 0.19 -20.75
C PHE A 429 -13.77 -1.09 -20.29
N VAL A 430 -13.68 -1.37 -19.00
CA VAL A 430 -14.52 -2.35 -18.30
C VAL A 430 -15.39 -1.58 -17.32
N THR A 431 -16.67 -1.44 -17.64
CA THR A 431 -17.64 -0.68 -16.84
C THR A 431 -18.51 -1.60 -15.99
N CYS A 432 -19.03 -1.09 -14.87
CA CYS A 432 -19.90 -1.86 -13.95
C CYS A 432 -19.21 -3.15 -13.48
N THR A 433 -17.99 -3.01 -12.97
CA THR A 433 -17.15 -4.13 -12.53
C THR A 433 -16.76 -4.00 -11.06
N THR A 434 -16.10 -5.02 -10.54
CA THR A 434 -15.58 -5.00 -9.17
C THR A 434 -14.45 -4.00 -9.02
N MET A 435 -14.43 -3.33 -7.87
CA MET A 435 -13.40 -2.37 -7.51
C MET A 435 -12.92 -2.57 -6.08
N ASP A 436 -11.76 -2.02 -5.75
CA ASP A 436 -11.28 -1.95 -4.37
C ASP A 436 -12.33 -1.29 -3.46
N THR A 437 -12.49 -1.83 -2.26
CA THR A 437 -13.33 -1.27 -1.20
C THR A 437 -12.90 0.15 -0.83
N LEU A 438 -11.60 0.45 -0.97
CA LEU A 438 -11.00 1.73 -0.64
C LEU A 438 -10.96 2.72 -1.83
N ASP A 439 -11.53 2.38 -3.00
CA ASP A 439 -11.57 3.33 -4.12
C ASP A 439 -12.59 4.45 -3.87
N TYR A 440 -12.09 5.65 -3.58
CA TYR A 440 -12.89 6.86 -3.34
C TYR A 440 -13.39 7.54 -4.62
N SER A 441 -13.04 7.04 -5.81
CA SER A 441 -13.48 7.66 -7.08
C SER A 441 -14.92 7.30 -7.47
N GLY A 442 -15.53 6.32 -6.79
CA GLY A 442 -16.93 5.90 -6.96
C GLY A 442 -17.78 6.17 -5.72
N GLN A 443 -19.11 6.17 -5.89
CA GLN A 443 -20.06 6.30 -4.78
C GLN A 443 -20.47 4.94 -4.18
N GLN A 444 -20.21 3.85 -4.90
CA GLN A 444 -20.65 2.52 -4.52
C GLN A 444 -19.46 1.68 -4.03
N ILE A 445 -19.67 0.97 -2.93
CA ILE A 445 -18.67 0.07 -2.36
C ILE A 445 -18.45 -1.12 -3.31
N ASN A 446 -17.18 -1.47 -3.55
CA ASN A 446 -16.74 -2.59 -4.39
C ASN A 446 -17.18 -2.54 -5.85
N GLN A 447 -17.63 -1.38 -6.35
CA GLN A 447 -18.13 -1.21 -7.72
C GLN A 447 -17.44 -0.02 -8.39
N GLY A 448 -17.05 -0.18 -9.65
CA GLY A 448 -16.38 0.88 -10.39
C GLY A 448 -16.19 0.57 -11.86
N SER A 449 -15.18 1.21 -12.45
CA SER A 449 -14.78 1.00 -13.83
C SER A 449 -13.26 0.91 -13.94
N LYS A 450 -12.79 0.23 -14.98
CA LYS A 450 -11.37 0.04 -15.28
C LYS A 450 -11.07 0.51 -16.70
N LEU A 451 -9.85 0.98 -16.94
CA LEU A 451 -9.32 1.27 -18.27
C LEU A 451 -8.00 0.51 -18.47
N VAL A 452 -7.96 -0.30 -19.52
CA VAL A 452 -6.72 -0.79 -20.11
C VAL A 452 -6.31 0.13 -21.26
N MET A 453 -5.12 0.72 -21.16
CA MET A 453 -4.48 1.45 -22.25
C MET A 453 -3.32 0.61 -22.77
N ALA A 454 -3.44 0.11 -24.00
CA ALA A 454 -2.43 -0.76 -24.59
C ALA A 454 -1.62 -0.02 -25.67
N ALA A 455 -0.30 -0.21 -25.72
CA ALA A 455 0.54 0.42 -26.72
C ALA A 455 1.50 -0.60 -27.34
N ALA A 456 1.50 -0.70 -28.66
CA ALA A 456 2.43 -1.53 -29.40
C ALA A 456 2.74 -0.91 -30.76
N GLY A 457 3.99 -1.03 -31.18
CA GLY A 457 4.47 -0.63 -32.49
C GLY A 457 5.16 0.74 -32.54
N PRO A 458 5.26 1.32 -33.75
CA PRO A 458 6.05 2.52 -33.96
C PRO A 458 5.46 3.75 -33.24
N VAL A 459 6.33 4.71 -32.94
CA VAL A 459 5.95 6.03 -32.41
C VAL A 459 4.95 6.70 -33.35
N LYS A 460 3.79 7.10 -32.80
CA LYS A 460 2.70 7.78 -33.52
C LYS A 460 2.73 9.30 -33.33
N ARG A 461 3.30 9.78 -32.22
CA ARG A 461 3.36 11.21 -31.89
C ARG A 461 4.63 11.57 -31.14
N ARG A 462 5.06 12.81 -31.30
CA ARG A 462 6.18 13.40 -30.54
C ARG A 462 5.63 14.20 -29.37
N LEU A 463 6.08 13.89 -28.16
CA LEU A 463 5.64 14.59 -26.95
C LEU A 463 6.38 15.93 -26.80
N GLY A 464 5.64 17.02 -26.62
CA GLY A 464 6.17 18.36 -26.45
C GLY A 464 6.66 18.61 -25.01
N PRO A 465 7.86 19.15 -24.78
CA PRO A 465 8.39 19.39 -23.43
C PRO A 465 7.77 20.63 -22.74
N THR A 466 7.15 21.52 -23.52
CA THR A 466 6.58 22.79 -23.06
C THR A 466 5.17 22.97 -23.61
N LEU A 467 4.38 23.81 -22.95
CA LEU A 467 3.10 24.23 -23.51
C LEU A 467 3.31 25.02 -24.82
N PRO A 468 2.34 24.98 -25.76
CA PRO A 468 2.35 25.82 -26.94
C PRO A 468 2.49 27.31 -26.63
N VAL A 469 3.16 28.07 -27.50
CA VAL A 469 3.48 29.52 -27.30
C VAL A 469 2.23 30.37 -27.07
N GLN A 470 1.08 29.98 -27.62
CA GLN A 470 -0.21 30.67 -27.46
C GLN A 470 -1.22 29.79 -26.70
N PHE A 471 -0.79 29.15 -25.61
CA PHE A 471 -1.66 28.34 -24.78
C PHE A 471 -2.59 29.21 -23.92
N SER A 472 -3.85 29.33 -24.32
CA SER A 472 -4.90 30.11 -23.66
C SER A 472 -5.98 29.18 -23.13
N LEU A 473 -6.35 29.34 -21.87
CA LEU A 473 -7.41 28.54 -21.25
C LEU A 473 -8.79 29.18 -21.44
N PRO A 474 -9.86 28.37 -21.61
CA PRO A 474 -11.22 28.88 -21.60
C PRO A 474 -11.61 29.52 -20.26
N ASP A 475 -12.66 30.34 -20.25
CA ASP A 475 -13.17 30.99 -19.04
C ASP A 475 -13.42 29.99 -17.89
N GLY A 476 -12.99 30.39 -16.70
CA GLY A 476 -13.08 29.57 -15.48
C GLY A 476 -11.95 28.56 -15.30
N PHE A 477 -11.10 28.35 -16.31
CA PHE A 477 -9.86 27.60 -16.19
C PHE A 477 -8.67 28.55 -16.05
N SER A 478 -7.67 28.15 -15.28
CA SER A 478 -6.47 28.94 -15.04
C SER A 478 -5.25 28.02 -14.94
N HIS A 479 -4.05 28.59 -14.87
CA HIS A 479 -2.81 27.88 -14.56
C HIS A 479 -2.61 26.57 -15.32
N ALA A 480 -1.89 26.62 -16.44
CA ALA A 480 -1.44 25.43 -17.16
C ALA A 480 0.04 25.19 -16.89
N VAL A 481 0.41 23.94 -16.57
CA VAL A 481 1.79 23.53 -16.30
C VAL A 481 2.04 22.16 -16.92
N MET A 482 3.25 21.88 -17.40
CA MET A 482 3.64 20.55 -17.85
C MET A 482 4.06 19.69 -16.65
N ALA A 483 3.43 18.54 -16.45
CA ALA A 483 3.89 17.55 -15.46
C ALA A 483 5.02 16.66 -16.03
N ALA A 484 4.95 16.38 -17.34
CA ALA A 484 5.96 15.68 -18.11
C ALA A 484 5.80 16.03 -19.60
N PRO A 485 6.78 15.77 -20.47
CA PRO A 485 6.60 15.94 -21.91
C PRO A 485 5.29 15.31 -22.41
N GLY A 486 4.47 16.10 -23.10
CA GLY A 486 3.15 15.71 -23.62
C GLY A 486 2.04 15.54 -22.59
N ILE A 487 2.29 15.81 -21.31
CA ILE A 487 1.31 15.77 -20.22
C ILE A 487 1.16 17.16 -19.62
N ALA A 488 0.04 17.81 -19.92
CA ALA A 488 -0.32 19.11 -19.34
C ALA A 488 -1.32 18.94 -18.20
N VAL A 489 -1.18 19.76 -17.16
CA VAL A 489 -2.12 19.87 -16.06
C VAL A 489 -2.71 21.28 -16.09
N ILE A 490 -4.04 21.37 -16.00
CA ILE A 490 -4.77 22.64 -16.01
C ILE A 490 -5.65 22.77 -14.78
N GLN A 491 -5.72 23.96 -14.20
CA GLN A 491 -6.59 24.22 -13.06
C GLN A 491 -8.01 24.53 -13.53
N GLY A 492 -8.96 23.71 -13.10
CA GLY A 492 -10.38 23.89 -13.42
C GLY A 492 -11.16 24.56 -12.28
N PRO A 493 -12.39 25.01 -12.55
CA PRO A 493 -13.29 25.44 -11.50
C PRO A 493 -13.70 24.24 -10.64
N ALA A 494 -14.13 24.49 -9.39
CA ALA A 494 -14.55 23.44 -8.46
C ALA A 494 -15.60 22.51 -9.09
N PHE A 495 -15.39 21.20 -8.96
CA PHE A 495 -16.35 20.20 -9.42
C PHE A 495 -17.58 20.21 -8.50
N THR A 496 -18.77 20.16 -9.10
CA THR A 496 -20.04 20.16 -8.35
C THR A 496 -20.89 18.95 -8.71
N SER A 497 -21.04 18.65 -10.01
CA SER A 497 -21.75 17.48 -10.50
C SER A 497 -21.23 17.06 -11.88
N TYR A 498 -21.42 15.78 -12.23
CA TYR A 498 -21.03 15.27 -13.55
C TYR A 498 -21.66 16.03 -14.73
N PRO A 499 -22.97 16.37 -14.74
CA PRO A 499 -23.55 17.15 -15.84
C PRO A 499 -22.88 18.52 -16.03
N ARG A 500 -22.60 19.23 -14.93
CA ARG A 500 -21.93 20.53 -14.98
C ARG A 500 -20.46 20.40 -15.39
N ALA A 501 -19.77 19.37 -14.90
CA ALA A 501 -18.39 19.08 -15.32
C ALA A 501 -18.30 18.84 -16.83
N ARG A 502 -19.21 18.05 -17.43
CA ARG A 502 -19.26 17.84 -18.89
C ARG A 502 -19.43 19.15 -19.66
N GLN A 503 -20.30 20.04 -19.18
CA GLN A 503 -20.48 21.37 -19.79
C GLN A 503 -19.21 22.22 -19.69
N GLN A 504 -18.50 22.18 -18.56
CA GLN A 504 -17.24 22.90 -18.34
C GLN A 504 -16.08 22.35 -19.17
N ILE A 505 -16.00 21.03 -19.37
CA ILE A 505 -14.94 20.38 -20.16
C ILE A 505 -15.14 20.60 -21.67
N SER A 506 -16.38 20.82 -22.14
CA SER A 506 -16.66 20.98 -23.58
C SER A 506 -15.88 22.14 -24.24
N PRO A 507 -15.80 23.36 -23.68
CA PRO A 507 -14.93 24.42 -24.18
C PRO A 507 -13.44 24.05 -24.20
N VAL A 508 -12.95 23.34 -23.18
CA VAL A 508 -11.55 22.86 -23.13
C VAL A 508 -11.27 21.93 -24.29
N LYS A 509 -12.15 20.96 -24.55
CA LYS A 509 -12.02 20.05 -25.69
C LYS A 509 -11.98 20.81 -27.01
N LYS A 510 -12.90 21.76 -27.22
CA LYS A 510 -12.92 22.58 -28.45
C LYS A 510 -11.62 23.35 -28.63
N TYR A 511 -11.08 23.93 -27.56
CA TYR A 511 -9.80 24.62 -27.63
C TYR A 511 -8.64 23.68 -27.97
N LEU A 512 -8.54 22.53 -27.29
CA LEU A 512 -7.50 21.53 -27.55
C LEU A 512 -7.57 20.99 -28.99
N GLU A 513 -8.78 20.88 -29.57
CA GLU A 513 -8.96 20.53 -30.98
C GLU A 513 -8.30 21.55 -31.92
N THR A 514 -8.33 22.85 -31.59
CA THR A 514 -7.70 23.89 -32.41
C THR A 514 -6.17 23.86 -32.40
N LEU A 515 -5.56 23.30 -31.36
CA LEU A 515 -4.11 23.18 -31.25
C LEU A 515 -3.55 22.09 -32.16
N GLY A 516 -4.35 21.06 -32.45
CA GLY A 516 -3.98 19.91 -33.26
C GLY A 516 -2.79 19.10 -32.74
N ASP A 517 -2.32 18.17 -33.57
CA ASP A 517 -1.23 17.25 -33.21
C ASP A 517 0.13 17.94 -33.03
N ALA A 518 0.32 19.11 -33.65
CA ALA A 518 1.53 19.91 -33.55
C ALA A 518 1.78 20.47 -32.13
N SER A 519 0.76 20.46 -31.26
CA SER A 519 0.89 20.85 -29.85
C SER A 519 1.85 19.96 -29.06
N GLY A 520 2.07 18.72 -29.52
CA GLY A 520 2.84 17.71 -28.78
C GLY A 520 2.15 17.23 -27.49
N LEU A 521 0.88 17.59 -27.26
CA LEU A 521 0.11 17.13 -26.11
C LEU A 521 -0.57 15.80 -26.40
N ALA A 522 -0.36 14.82 -25.52
CA ALA A 522 -1.03 13.52 -25.57
C ALA A 522 -2.07 13.36 -24.46
N LEU A 523 -1.83 14.00 -23.30
CA LEU A 523 -2.68 13.92 -22.12
C LEU A 523 -2.85 15.31 -21.50
N VAL A 524 -4.08 15.67 -21.16
CA VAL A 524 -4.42 16.87 -20.39
C VAL A 524 -5.19 16.44 -19.15
N VAL A 525 -4.74 16.84 -17.96
CA VAL A 525 -5.42 16.54 -16.70
C VAL A 525 -5.98 17.82 -16.09
N VAL A 526 -7.26 17.80 -15.76
CA VAL A 526 -7.95 18.90 -15.09
C VAL A 526 -7.97 18.65 -13.59
N VAL A 527 -7.49 19.60 -12.79
CA VAL A 527 -7.32 19.46 -11.34
C VAL A 527 -7.76 20.71 -10.59
N ASP A 528 -7.86 20.62 -9.26
CA ASP A 528 -8.18 21.76 -8.39
C ASP A 528 -6.98 22.70 -8.18
N ASP A 529 -5.75 22.15 -8.16
CA ASP A 529 -4.49 22.90 -8.02
C ASP A 529 -3.45 22.36 -8.99
N ALA A 530 -3.21 23.11 -10.07
CA ALA A 530 -2.28 22.69 -11.12
C ALA A 530 -0.81 22.79 -10.69
N ARG A 531 -0.48 23.70 -9.76
CA ARG A 531 0.90 23.89 -9.30
C ARG A 531 1.31 22.73 -8.43
N PHE A 532 0.48 22.38 -7.44
CA PHE A 532 0.71 21.22 -6.58
C PHE A 532 0.81 19.93 -7.41
N CYS A 533 -0.14 19.70 -8.32
CA CYS A 533 -0.19 18.48 -9.13
C CYS A 533 1.06 18.32 -10.01
N ALA A 534 1.60 19.41 -10.59
CA ALA A 534 2.76 19.35 -11.48
C ALA A 534 4.12 19.47 -10.76
N ASP A 535 4.15 19.75 -9.45
CA ASP A 535 5.38 19.97 -8.68
C ASP A 535 6.30 18.73 -8.66
N THR A 536 5.72 17.55 -8.48
CA THR A 536 6.42 16.26 -8.60
C THR A 536 5.60 15.29 -9.44
N PHE A 537 6.27 14.31 -10.06
CA PHE A 537 5.54 13.29 -10.83
C PHE A 537 4.66 12.43 -9.93
N ASP A 538 5.06 12.21 -8.68
CA ASP A 538 4.24 11.52 -7.66
C ASP A 538 2.97 12.30 -7.33
N ASN A 539 3.01 13.64 -7.28
CA ASN A 539 1.82 14.46 -7.15
C ASN A 539 0.88 14.29 -8.34
N PHE A 540 1.43 14.27 -9.55
CA PHE A 540 0.66 14.02 -10.76
C PHE A 540 -0.02 12.65 -10.73
N LEU A 541 0.72 11.58 -10.40
CA LEU A 541 0.20 10.22 -10.31
C LEU A 541 -0.89 10.11 -9.24
N TRP A 542 -0.63 10.64 -8.05
CA TRP A 542 -1.55 10.62 -6.91
C TRP A 542 -2.87 11.35 -7.24
N VAL A 543 -2.80 12.60 -7.71
CA VAL A 543 -4.01 13.38 -8.03
C VAL A 543 -4.77 12.71 -9.17
N THR A 544 -4.08 12.36 -10.26
CA THR A 544 -4.73 11.87 -11.49
C THR A 544 -5.45 10.57 -11.25
N PHE A 545 -4.78 9.56 -10.69
CA PHE A 545 -5.30 8.19 -10.69
C PHE A 545 -6.13 7.84 -9.44
N LEU A 546 -6.01 8.57 -8.34
CA LEU A 546 -6.92 8.39 -7.21
C LEU A 546 -8.24 9.14 -7.38
N ARG A 547 -8.23 10.35 -7.95
CA ARG A 547 -9.44 11.18 -8.05
C ARG A 547 -10.27 10.96 -9.30
N SER A 548 -9.80 10.15 -10.25
CA SER A 548 -10.54 9.85 -11.46
C SER A 548 -11.09 8.42 -11.48
N ASN A 549 -12.33 8.32 -11.98
CA ASN A 549 -13.00 7.08 -12.32
C ASN A 549 -12.98 6.92 -13.85
N PRO A 550 -12.39 5.83 -14.39
CA PRO A 550 -12.14 5.72 -15.82
C PRO A 550 -13.34 6.03 -16.73
N SER A 551 -14.51 5.46 -16.44
CA SER A 551 -15.69 5.61 -17.29
C SER A 551 -16.39 6.97 -17.18
N HIS A 552 -16.13 7.74 -16.12
CA HIS A 552 -16.85 8.99 -15.85
C HIS A 552 -16.02 10.24 -16.10
N ASP A 553 -14.72 10.14 -15.89
CA ASP A 553 -13.82 11.30 -15.85
C ASP A 553 -12.90 11.39 -17.07
N ILE A 554 -13.00 10.46 -18.02
CA ILE A 554 -12.21 10.47 -19.25
C ILE A 554 -13.04 11.05 -20.40
N TYR A 555 -12.44 12.00 -21.10
CA TYR A 555 -12.98 12.67 -22.26
C TYR A 555 -11.94 12.67 -23.38
N GLY A 556 -12.41 12.82 -24.62
CA GLY A 556 -11.52 12.84 -25.77
C GLY A 556 -11.93 13.83 -26.85
N ILE A 557 -10.94 14.34 -27.59
CA ILE A 557 -11.19 15.20 -28.75
C ILE A 557 -11.86 14.37 -29.84
N LYS A 558 -12.94 14.88 -30.44
CA LYS A 558 -13.77 14.12 -31.40
C LYS A 558 -14.10 12.69 -30.94
N GLU A 559 -14.39 12.52 -29.65
CA GLU A 559 -14.77 11.21 -29.10
C GLU A 559 -15.99 10.64 -29.81
N ARG A 560 -15.95 9.34 -30.07
CA ARG A 560 -17.00 8.61 -30.77
C ARG A 560 -17.06 7.17 -30.28
N THR A 561 -18.23 6.58 -30.38
CA THR A 561 -18.42 5.15 -30.14
C THR A 561 -18.70 4.47 -31.47
N LEU A 562 -17.79 3.60 -31.91
CA LEU A 562 -17.99 2.74 -33.06
C LEU A 562 -18.38 1.35 -32.54
N HIS A 563 -19.61 0.91 -32.84
CA HIS A 563 -20.22 -0.27 -32.23
C HIS A 563 -20.26 -0.18 -30.70
N LYS A 564 -19.38 -0.90 -30.00
CA LYS A 564 -19.24 -0.89 -28.54
C LYS A 564 -17.86 -0.44 -28.09
N HIS A 565 -17.09 0.18 -28.99
CA HIS A 565 -15.74 0.65 -28.72
C HIS A 565 -15.72 2.18 -28.70
N TRP A 566 -15.36 2.75 -27.56
CA TRP A 566 -15.18 4.18 -27.40
C TRP A 566 -13.73 4.55 -27.77
N GLY A 567 -13.57 5.61 -28.54
CA GLY A 567 -12.25 6.14 -28.88
C GLY A 567 -12.30 7.62 -29.20
N CYS A 568 -11.13 8.25 -29.28
CA CYS A 568 -10.98 9.68 -29.53
C CYS A 568 -9.67 10.02 -30.25
N GLN A 569 -9.48 11.32 -30.51
CA GLN A 569 -8.22 11.90 -30.95
C GLN A 569 -7.46 12.46 -29.75
N ALA A 570 -6.14 12.57 -29.88
CA ALA A 570 -5.29 13.22 -28.89
C ALA A 570 -5.61 14.73 -28.80
N PRO A 571 -5.35 15.37 -27.66
CA PRO A 571 -5.01 14.75 -26.37
C PRO A 571 -6.22 14.09 -25.69
N LEU A 572 -5.96 13.03 -24.92
CA LEU A 572 -6.93 12.50 -23.97
C LEU A 572 -7.08 13.50 -22.81
N VAL A 573 -8.29 13.67 -22.27
CA VAL A 573 -8.56 14.55 -21.13
C VAL A 573 -9.03 13.73 -19.93
N ILE A 574 -8.38 13.89 -18.77
CA ILE A 574 -8.80 13.27 -17.51
C ILE A 574 -9.23 14.37 -16.53
N ASP A 575 -10.45 14.28 -16.01
CA ASP A 575 -10.97 15.18 -14.97
C ASP A 575 -10.69 14.61 -13.57
N ALA A 576 -9.57 15.03 -12.98
CA ALA A 576 -9.12 14.61 -11.66
C ALA A 576 -9.42 15.65 -10.56
N ARG A 577 -10.36 16.59 -10.81
CA ARG A 577 -10.87 17.50 -9.78
C ARG A 577 -11.54 16.72 -8.65
N SER A 578 -11.47 17.24 -7.43
CA SER A 578 -12.10 16.64 -6.25
C SER A 578 -13.62 16.69 -6.37
N LYS A 579 -14.29 15.55 -6.18
CA LYS A 579 -15.76 15.48 -6.22
C LYS A 579 -16.33 15.61 -4.80
N PRO A 580 -17.57 16.16 -4.64
CA PRO A 580 -18.18 16.34 -3.32
C PRO A 580 -18.33 15.06 -2.48
N PHE A 581 -18.33 13.89 -3.11
CA PHE A 581 -18.42 12.59 -2.43
C PHE A 581 -17.05 11.98 -2.11
N HIS A 582 -15.94 12.58 -2.56
CA HIS A 582 -14.62 12.09 -2.20
C HIS A 582 -14.38 12.29 -0.70
N ALA A 583 -13.66 11.34 -0.12
CA ALA A 583 -13.12 11.49 1.22
C ALA A 583 -12.22 12.73 1.33
N ALA A 584 -12.17 13.31 2.52
CA ALA A 584 -11.25 14.42 2.79
C ALA A 584 -9.78 13.92 2.73
N PRO A 585 -8.85 14.71 2.18
CA PRO A 585 -7.44 14.38 2.22
C PRO A 585 -6.89 14.50 3.64
N LEU A 586 -5.77 13.83 3.90
CA LEU A 586 -5.07 13.92 5.18
C LEU A 586 -4.26 15.21 5.24
N VAL A 587 -4.59 16.06 6.21
CA VAL A 587 -3.94 17.34 6.45
C VAL A 587 -3.37 17.35 7.87
N PRO A 588 -2.08 17.69 8.05
CA PRO A 588 -1.49 17.84 9.37
C PRO A 588 -2.15 18.94 10.20
N ASP A 589 -2.12 18.80 11.52
CA ASP A 589 -2.53 19.86 12.44
C ASP A 589 -1.47 20.98 12.46
N PRO A 590 -1.85 22.26 12.19
CA PRO A 590 -0.89 23.37 12.15
C PRO A 590 -0.18 23.66 13.48
N GLU A 591 -0.83 23.46 14.62
CA GLU A 591 -0.22 23.72 15.92
C GLU A 591 0.79 22.62 16.29
N VAL A 592 0.46 21.36 15.99
CA VAL A 592 1.39 20.23 16.10
C VAL A 592 2.59 20.45 15.20
N ALA A 593 2.37 20.83 13.94
CA ALA A 593 3.43 21.15 12.98
C ALA A 593 4.41 22.19 13.54
N LEU A 594 3.90 23.29 14.12
CA LEU A 594 4.72 24.33 14.75
C LEU A 594 5.48 23.86 15.99
N ARG A 595 4.98 22.85 16.73
CA ARG A 595 5.74 22.23 17.83
C ARG A 595 6.91 21.43 17.31
N VAL A 596 6.70 20.63 16.26
CA VAL A 596 7.76 19.85 15.62
C VAL A 596 8.83 20.77 14.99
N ASP A 597 8.44 21.91 14.41
CA ASP A 597 9.38 22.93 13.94
C ASP A 597 10.34 23.42 15.04
N ARG A 598 9.85 23.55 16.28
CA ARG A 598 10.70 23.92 17.43
C ARG A 598 11.68 22.81 17.79
N MET A 599 11.29 21.54 17.63
CA MET A 599 12.19 20.40 17.86
C MET A 599 13.30 20.31 16.79
N ALA A 600 13.06 20.85 15.60
CA ALA A 600 14.05 20.95 14.52
C ALA A 600 15.04 22.12 14.70
N CYS A 601 14.73 23.09 15.57
CA CYS A 601 15.61 24.23 15.84
C CYS A 601 16.94 23.80 16.48
N LYS A 602 17.97 24.64 16.35
CA LYS A 602 19.31 24.39 16.92
C LYS A 602 19.23 24.08 18.41
N GLY A 603 19.69 22.87 18.78
CA GLY A 603 19.66 22.38 20.16
C GLY A 603 18.48 21.46 20.48
N GLY A 604 17.50 21.35 19.58
CA GLY A 604 16.41 20.38 19.67
C GLY A 604 16.82 18.97 19.20
N PRO A 605 15.98 17.97 19.48
CA PRO A 605 16.29 16.55 19.26
C PRO A 605 16.24 16.14 17.79
N LEU A 606 15.58 16.94 16.94
CA LEU A 606 15.48 16.73 15.50
C LEU A 606 16.42 17.64 14.71
N PHE A 607 17.24 18.44 15.39
CA PHE A 607 18.21 19.33 14.76
C PHE A 607 19.19 18.53 13.89
N LYS A 608 19.36 18.95 12.63
CA LYS A 608 20.15 18.28 11.57
C LYS A 608 19.47 17.10 10.88
N ILE A 609 18.27 16.73 11.31
CA ILE A 609 17.42 15.78 10.57
C ILE A 609 16.40 16.56 9.75
N LEU A 610 15.72 17.50 10.41
CA LEU A 610 14.71 18.39 9.86
C LEU A 610 15.25 19.81 9.64
#